data_AF-A0AAV8C9R3-F1
#
_entry.id   AF-A0AAV8C9R3-F1
#
_cell.length_a   1.000
_cell.length_b   1.000
_cell.length_c   1.000
_cell.angle_alpha   90.00
_cell.angle_beta   90.00
_cell.angle_gamma   90.00
#
_symmetry.space_group_name_H-M   'P 1'
#
loop_
_entity.id
_entity.type
_entity.pdbx_description
1 polymer ?
#
loop_
_entity_poly.entity_id
_entity_poly.type
_entity_poly.pdbx_seq_one_letter_code
_entity_poly.pdbx_strand_id
1 'polypeptide(L)'
;MGTMAGLGESALSFSLLLSSLVLIVALGAAAFFLDYIRRIGCSHSIQKTAASDSFFEDPSSLAKVPCPSIFDPAEKYISLIIPAYNEEDRLPSALDETLNYLQLRSAAEKSFSYEVSIVDDGSRDHTSRVAFDYVKKYKIDNVRVLLLGKNHGKGEAIRKGMLHSRGELLLMLDADGATKLTDLEKLESQIQTFAKSARKADSSTDFSV
;
A
#
# COMPACT_ATOMS: atom_id res chain seq x y z
N MET A 1 36.60 -14.37 72.88
CA MET A 1 35.40 -14.17 72.04
C MET A 1 35.66 -12.98 71.13
N GLY A 2 35.90 -13.22 69.84
CA GLY A 2 36.28 -12.19 68.88
C GLY A 2 36.15 -12.71 67.44
N THR A 3 34.93 -12.56 66.92
CA THR A 3 34.52 -12.34 65.52
C THR A 3 35.55 -12.59 64.39
N MET A 4 35.43 -13.76 63.75
CA MET A 4 35.96 -14.08 62.40
C MET A 4 34.77 -14.30 61.44
N ALA A 5 33.95 -13.28 61.21
CA ALA A 5 32.72 -13.41 60.38
C ALA A 5 32.57 -12.35 59.27
N GLY A 6 33.59 -11.51 59.01
CA GLY A 6 33.42 -10.30 58.18
C GLY A 6 33.93 -10.35 56.72
N LEU A 7 34.63 -11.40 56.29
CA LEU A 7 35.29 -11.41 54.97
C LEU A 7 34.48 -12.10 53.85
N GLY A 8 33.47 -12.90 54.18
CA GLY A 8 32.61 -13.56 53.20
C GLY A 8 31.45 -12.69 52.69
N GLU A 9 30.91 -11.81 53.55
CA GLU A 9 29.75 -10.99 53.23
C GLU A 9 30.08 -9.84 52.25
N SER A 10 31.30 -9.30 52.33
CA SER A 10 31.77 -8.21 51.44
C SER A 10 32.05 -8.69 50.01
N ALA A 11 32.50 -9.94 49.83
CA ALA A 11 32.72 -10.52 48.51
C ALA A 11 31.39 -10.85 47.81
N LEU A 12 30.40 -11.33 48.56
CA LEU A 12 29.05 -11.60 48.05
C LEU A 12 28.32 -10.31 47.66
N SER A 13 28.44 -9.25 48.46
CA SER A 13 27.83 -7.95 48.13
C SER A 13 28.45 -7.32 46.88
N PHE A 14 29.77 -7.43 46.69
CA PHE A 14 30.44 -6.94 45.49
C PHE A 14 30.03 -7.71 44.23
N SER A 15 29.88 -9.04 44.33
CA SER A 15 29.39 -9.89 43.22
C SER A 15 27.94 -9.57 42.82
N LEU A 16 27.08 -9.28 43.79
CA LEU A 16 25.70 -8.84 43.54
C LEU A 16 25.64 -7.44 42.90
N LEU A 17 26.52 -6.52 43.31
CA LEU A 17 26.65 -5.20 42.69
C LEU A 17 27.16 -5.28 41.25
N LEU A 18 28.14 -6.14 40.99
CA LEU A 18 28.68 -6.32 39.63
C LEU A 18 27.65 -6.99 38.70
N SER A 19 26.94 -8.00 39.18
CA SER A 19 25.91 -8.69 38.38
C SER A 19 24.71 -7.80 38.09
N SER A 20 24.26 -6.97 39.05
CA SER A 20 23.21 -5.98 38.81
C SER A 20 23.64 -4.89 37.83
N LEU A 21 24.88 -4.41 37.90
CA LEU A 21 25.42 -3.45 36.92
C LEU A 21 25.44 -4.03 35.50
N VAL A 22 25.91 -5.28 35.33
CA VAL A 22 25.91 -5.97 34.04
C VAL A 22 24.48 -6.13 33.50
N LEU A 23 23.52 -6.49 34.35
CA LEU A 23 22.12 -6.61 33.97
C LEU A 23 21.53 -5.28 33.50
N ILE A 24 21.80 -4.19 34.21
CA ILE A 24 21.33 -2.84 33.86
C ILE A 24 21.91 -2.41 32.50
N VAL A 25 23.20 -2.63 32.27
CA VAL A 25 23.85 -2.31 30.99
C VAL A 25 23.26 -3.15 29.85
N ALA A 26 23.03 -4.46 30.08
CA ALA A 26 22.42 -5.34 29.09
C ALA A 26 20.99 -4.93 28.73
N LEU A 27 20.17 -4.59 29.74
CA LEU A 27 18.80 -4.10 29.53
C LEU A 27 18.79 -2.74 28.82
N GLY A 28 19.72 -1.84 29.16
CA GLY A 28 19.88 -0.55 28.48
C GLY A 28 20.28 -0.72 27.02
N ALA A 29 21.24 -1.60 26.73
CA ALA A 29 21.65 -1.92 25.36
C ALA A 29 20.51 -2.58 24.57
N ALA A 30 19.75 -3.49 25.17
CA ALA A 30 18.59 -4.12 24.55
C ALA A 30 17.48 -3.09 24.26
N ALA A 31 17.19 -2.19 25.20
CA ALA A 31 16.21 -1.12 25.00
C ALA A 31 16.65 -0.15 23.91
N PHE A 32 17.93 0.25 23.89
CA PHE A 32 18.49 1.08 22.83
C PHE A 32 18.45 0.38 21.47
N PHE A 33 18.78 -0.92 21.41
CA PHE A 33 18.71 -1.71 20.19
C PHE A 33 17.27 -1.87 19.69
N LEU A 34 16.31 -2.08 20.59
CA LEU A 34 14.88 -2.13 20.24
C LEU A 34 14.35 -0.77 19.77
N ASP A 35 14.75 0.34 20.42
CA ASP A 35 14.42 1.70 19.97
C ASP A 35 15.08 2.01 18.62
N TYR A 36 16.32 1.59 18.42
CA TYR A 36 17.05 1.70 17.16
C TYR A 36 16.36 0.93 16.03
N ILE A 37 15.96 -0.32 16.27
CA ILE A 37 15.16 -1.12 15.32
C ILE A 37 13.82 -0.43 15.04
N ARG A 38 13.12 0.06 16.07
CA ARG A 38 11.86 0.80 15.89
C ARG A 38 12.03 2.06 15.06
N ARG A 39 13.10 2.84 15.28
CA ARG A 39 13.41 4.05 14.53
C ARG A 39 13.75 3.75 13.08
N ILE A 40 14.52 2.69 12.80
CA ILE A 40 14.79 2.25 11.43
C ILE A 40 13.50 1.77 10.75
N GLY A 41 12.65 1.02 11.46
CA GLY A 41 11.39 0.50 10.94
C GLY A 41 10.37 1.59 10.58
N CYS A 42 10.24 2.63 11.41
CA CYS A 42 9.28 3.72 11.17
C CYS A 42 9.81 4.79 10.21
N SER A 43 11.11 5.06 10.20
CA SER A 43 11.64 6.22 9.45
C SER A 43 11.91 5.94 7.96
N HIS A 44 11.92 4.68 7.53
CA HIS A 44 12.29 4.31 6.15
C HIS A 44 11.15 4.35 5.12
N SER A 45 9.89 4.54 5.52
CA SER A 45 8.74 4.45 4.59
C SER A 45 8.28 5.82 4.03
N ILE A 46 8.35 6.89 4.82
CA ILE A 46 7.75 8.18 4.41
C ILE A 46 8.72 9.01 3.54
N GLN A 47 10.01 9.08 3.89
CA GLN A 47 10.91 10.06 3.28
C GLN A 47 11.41 9.70 1.87
N LYS A 48 11.41 8.41 1.48
CA LYS A 48 11.85 7.98 0.14
C LYS A 48 10.74 8.00 -0.91
N THR A 49 9.49 8.22 -0.50
CA THR A 49 8.32 8.16 -1.38
C THR A 49 8.06 9.50 -2.08
N ALA A 50 8.49 10.61 -1.48
CA ALA A 50 8.13 11.96 -1.95
C ALA A 50 9.01 12.51 -3.08
N ALA A 51 10.07 11.82 -3.53
CA ALA A 51 11.08 12.44 -4.39
C ALA A 51 11.75 11.50 -5.43
N SER A 52 11.13 10.39 -5.80
CA SER A 52 11.39 9.83 -7.13
C SER A 52 10.20 10.22 -7.97
N ASP A 53 10.39 11.14 -8.92
CA ASP A 53 9.38 11.50 -9.90
C ASP A 53 8.87 10.21 -10.55
N SER A 54 7.75 9.72 -10.02
CA SER A 54 7.16 8.49 -10.50
C SER A 54 6.43 8.92 -11.76
N PHE A 55 6.78 8.31 -12.88
CA PHE A 55 6.14 8.56 -14.15
C PHE A 55 5.51 7.26 -14.62
N PHE A 56 4.34 7.38 -15.23
CA PHE A 56 3.78 6.32 -16.03
C PHE A 56 4.34 6.44 -17.44
N GLU A 57 4.80 5.33 -18.00
CA GLU A 57 5.24 5.26 -19.39
C GLU A 57 4.04 4.89 -20.28
N ASP A 58 3.76 5.72 -21.28
CA ASP A 58 2.84 5.34 -22.35
C ASP A 58 3.61 4.54 -23.40
N PRO A 59 3.38 3.22 -23.54
CA PRO A 59 4.06 2.41 -24.54
C PRO A 59 3.68 2.80 -25.98
N SER A 60 2.63 3.59 -26.18
CA SER A 60 2.17 4.01 -27.51
C SER A 60 2.80 5.33 -27.97
N SER A 61 3.06 6.27 -27.06
CA SER A 61 3.63 7.59 -27.37
C SER A 61 5.06 7.79 -26.85
N LEU A 62 5.56 6.89 -26.00
CA LEU A 62 6.80 7.03 -25.22
C LEU A 62 6.86 8.29 -24.35
N ALA A 63 5.73 8.98 -24.19
CA ALA A 63 5.63 10.14 -23.32
C ALA A 63 5.63 9.70 -21.85
N LYS A 64 6.34 10.46 -21.01
CA LYS A 64 6.24 10.33 -19.57
C LYS A 64 5.01 11.08 -19.09
N VAL A 65 4.06 10.34 -18.51
CA VAL A 65 2.88 10.93 -17.86
C VAL A 65 3.18 11.06 -16.37
N PRO A 66 3.04 12.24 -15.77
CA PRO A 66 3.28 12.39 -14.33
C PRO A 66 2.34 11.47 -13.54
N CYS A 67 2.85 10.90 -12.45
CA CYS A 67 1.98 10.23 -11.50
C CYS A 67 1.06 11.27 -10.84
N PRO A 68 -0.26 11.06 -10.85
CA PRO A 68 -1.18 11.86 -10.08
C PRO A 68 -0.99 11.56 -8.59
N SER A 69 -1.57 12.40 -7.75
CA SER A 69 -1.59 12.24 -6.31
C SER A 69 -3.01 11.89 -5.86
N ILE A 70 -3.12 11.04 -4.84
CA ILE A 70 -4.42 10.77 -4.17
C ILE A 70 -5.06 12.03 -3.57
N PHE A 71 -4.29 13.11 -3.43
CA PHE A 71 -4.78 14.41 -2.93
C PHE A 71 -5.27 15.34 -4.05
N ASP A 72 -5.08 14.98 -5.32
CA ASP A 72 -5.63 15.71 -6.45
C ASP A 72 -7.14 15.48 -6.56
N PRO A 73 -7.91 16.39 -7.19
CA PRO A 73 -9.31 16.13 -7.48
C PRO A 73 -9.49 14.84 -8.29
N ALA A 74 -10.47 14.02 -7.92
CA ALA A 74 -10.74 12.76 -8.60
C ALA A 74 -11.13 13.00 -10.08
N GLU A 75 -10.47 12.30 -11.00
CA GLU A 75 -10.79 12.30 -12.44
C GLU A 75 -11.61 11.09 -12.85
N LYS A 76 -11.51 10.01 -12.07
CA LYS A 76 -12.20 8.73 -12.31
C LYS A 76 -13.17 8.45 -11.18
N TYR A 77 -14.25 7.73 -11.49
CA TYR A 77 -15.16 7.22 -10.46
C TYR A 77 -14.44 6.19 -9.57
N ILE A 78 -13.69 5.26 -10.19
CA ILE A 78 -12.96 4.22 -9.47
C ILE A 78 -11.57 3.96 -10.06
N SER A 79 -10.60 3.75 -9.18
CA SER A 79 -9.28 3.20 -9.50
C SER A 79 -9.15 1.80 -8.92
N LEU A 80 -8.81 0.84 -9.78
CA LEU A 80 -8.48 -0.53 -9.38
C LEU A 80 -6.96 -0.70 -9.34
N ILE A 81 -6.42 -1.05 -8.18
CA ILE A 81 -4.98 -1.22 -7.94
C ILE A 81 -4.68 -2.71 -7.94
N ILE A 82 -3.86 -3.17 -8.88
CA ILE A 82 -3.47 -4.58 -9.03
C ILE A 82 -1.96 -4.70 -8.76
N PRO A 83 -1.53 -5.12 -7.55
CA PRO A 83 -0.14 -5.44 -7.32
C PRO A 83 0.24 -6.72 -8.07
N ALA A 84 1.38 -6.70 -8.76
CA ALA A 84 1.87 -7.82 -9.55
C ALA A 84 3.35 -8.10 -9.23
N TYR A 85 3.68 -9.37 -9.01
CA TYR A 85 5.06 -9.85 -8.91
C TYR A 85 5.15 -11.27 -9.45
N ASN A 86 5.80 -11.45 -10.59
CA ASN A 86 5.88 -12.71 -11.32
C ASN A 86 4.50 -13.34 -11.60
N GLU A 87 3.66 -12.57 -12.31
CA GLU A 87 2.27 -12.88 -12.61
C GLU A 87 2.01 -13.04 -14.12
N GLU A 88 3.03 -13.31 -14.95
CA GLU A 88 2.88 -13.34 -16.42
C GLU A 88 1.77 -14.27 -16.93
N ASP A 89 1.54 -15.39 -16.24
CA ASP A 89 0.52 -16.38 -16.59
C ASP A 89 -0.88 -16.07 -16.04
N ARG A 90 -0.97 -15.46 -14.85
CA ARG A 90 -2.25 -15.23 -14.14
C ARG A 90 -2.86 -13.87 -14.46
N LEU A 91 -2.01 -12.86 -14.63
CA LEU A 91 -2.40 -11.48 -14.88
C LEU A 91 -3.34 -11.32 -16.09
N PRO A 92 -3.13 -11.99 -17.25
CA PRO A 92 -4.02 -11.84 -18.40
C PRO A 92 -5.47 -12.22 -18.10
N SER A 93 -5.69 -13.36 -17.44
CA SER A 93 -7.04 -13.84 -17.12
C SER A 93 -7.76 -12.87 -16.18
N ALA A 94 -7.08 -12.39 -15.14
CA ALA A 94 -7.65 -11.44 -14.19
C ALA A 94 -7.96 -10.08 -14.84
N LEU A 95 -7.07 -9.59 -15.71
CA LEU A 95 -7.27 -8.33 -16.43
C LEU A 95 -8.38 -8.41 -17.47
N ASP A 96 -8.47 -9.51 -18.24
CA ASP A 96 -9.52 -9.68 -19.25
C ASP A 96 -10.91 -9.68 -18.61
N GLU A 97 -11.08 -10.41 -17.49
CA GLU A 97 -12.34 -10.40 -16.73
C GLU A 97 -12.66 -9.00 -16.20
N THR A 98 -11.69 -8.37 -15.54
CA THR A 98 -11.82 -7.03 -14.95
C THR A 98 -12.19 -5.98 -15.99
N LEU A 99 -11.45 -5.91 -17.09
CA LEU A 99 -11.64 -4.89 -18.11
C LEU A 99 -12.93 -5.10 -18.90
N ASN A 100 -13.34 -6.35 -19.14
CA ASN A 100 -14.63 -6.64 -19.77
C ASN A 100 -15.80 -6.08 -18.94
N TYR A 101 -15.81 -6.36 -17.63
CA TYR A 101 -16.82 -5.82 -16.72
C TYR A 101 -16.83 -4.27 -16.72
N LEU A 102 -15.67 -3.65 -16.58
CA LEU A 102 -15.55 -2.19 -16.52
C LEU A 102 -16.00 -1.52 -17.82
N GLN A 103 -15.69 -2.11 -18.98
CA GLN A 103 -16.14 -1.63 -20.28
C GLN A 103 -17.67 -1.73 -20.42
N LEU A 104 -18.25 -2.87 -20.03
CA LEU A 104 -19.71 -3.05 -20.06
C LEU A 104 -20.41 -2.04 -19.15
N ARG A 105 -19.90 -1.82 -17.94
CA ARG A 105 -20.46 -0.86 -17.00
C ARG A 105 -20.32 0.59 -17.49
N SER A 106 -19.15 0.98 -17.99
CA SER A 106 -18.93 2.32 -18.55
C SER A 106 -19.80 2.59 -19.79
N ALA A 107 -20.09 1.55 -20.59
CA ALA A 107 -21.03 1.67 -21.71
C ALA A 107 -22.49 1.82 -21.26
N ALA A 108 -22.87 1.18 -20.16
CA ALA A 108 -24.22 1.28 -19.59
C ALA A 108 -24.45 2.59 -18.81
N GLU A 109 -23.42 3.08 -18.12
CA GLU A 109 -23.49 4.23 -17.20
C GLU A 109 -22.49 5.31 -17.62
N LYS A 110 -22.96 6.39 -18.25
CA LYS A 110 -22.09 7.49 -18.71
C LYS A 110 -21.30 8.19 -17.60
N SER A 111 -21.80 8.15 -16.37
CA SER A 111 -21.11 8.70 -15.19
C SER A 111 -20.02 7.78 -14.64
N PHE A 112 -19.97 6.53 -15.09
CA PHE A 112 -18.99 5.56 -14.62
C PHE A 112 -17.71 5.65 -15.46
N SER A 113 -16.66 6.19 -14.86
CA SER A 113 -15.30 6.24 -15.40
C SER A 113 -14.35 5.46 -14.51
N TYR A 114 -13.37 4.79 -15.10
CA TYR A 114 -12.46 3.93 -14.34
C TYR A 114 -11.01 4.10 -14.79
N GLU A 115 -10.11 3.64 -13.94
CA GLU A 115 -8.76 3.25 -14.32
C GLU A 115 -8.35 1.95 -13.63
N VAL A 116 -7.42 1.22 -14.26
CA VAL A 116 -6.74 0.06 -13.70
C VAL A 116 -5.25 0.38 -13.63
N SER A 117 -4.72 0.43 -12.42
CA SER A 117 -3.31 0.69 -12.11
C SER A 117 -2.63 -0.61 -11.72
N ILE A 118 -1.83 -1.15 -12.65
CA ILE A 118 -1.03 -2.35 -12.44
C ILE A 118 0.30 -1.91 -11.83
N VAL A 119 0.63 -2.41 -10.65
CA VAL A 119 1.86 -2.06 -9.94
C VAL A 119 2.81 -3.24 -9.99
N ASP A 120 3.80 -3.19 -10.87
CA ASP A 120 4.84 -4.20 -10.97
C ASP A 120 5.90 -3.98 -9.88
N ASP A 121 5.90 -4.88 -8.89
CA ASP A 121 6.82 -4.89 -7.75
C ASP A 121 8.18 -5.50 -8.12
N GLY A 122 8.74 -5.09 -9.26
CA GLY A 122 10.04 -5.55 -9.74
C GLY A 122 10.08 -7.04 -10.11
N SER A 123 9.12 -7.48 -10.93
CA SER A 123 9.08 -8.85 -11.46
C SER A 123 10.36 -9.22 -12.23
N ARG A 124 10.64 -10.52 -12.28
CA ARG A 124 11.80 -11.11 -12.97
C ARG A 124 11.42 -11.87 -14.25
N ASP A 125 10.13 -12.04 -14.48
CA ASP A 125 9.53 -12.67 -15.65
C ASP A 125 9.00 -11.60 -16.63
N HIS A 126 8.07 -11.96 -17.52
CA HIS A 126 7.49 -11.04 -18.50
C HIS A 126 6.24 -10.28 -18.01
N THR A 127 5.97 -10.24 -16.70
CA THR A 127 4.80 -9.54 -16.12
C THR A 127 4.66 -8.10 -16.60
N SER A 128 5.75 -7.32 -16.58
CA SER A 128 5.72 -5.91 -17.02
C SER A 128 5.36 -5.78 -18.50
N ARG A 129 5.91 -6.65 -19.35
CA ARG A 129 5.59 -6.70 -20.78
C ARG A 129 4.11 -6.98 -21.01
N VAL A 130 3.57 -8.00 -20.33
CA VAL A 130 2.13 -8.32 -20.38
C VAL A 130 1.31 -7.10 -19.98
N ALA A 131 1.63 -6.48 -18.85
CA ALA A 131 0.92 -5.29 -18.36
C ALA A 131 0.94 -4.13 -19.38
N PHE A 132 2.08 -3.87 -20.03
CA PHE A 132 2.18 -2.84 -21.07
C PHE A 132 1.36 -3.16 -22.32
N ASP A 133 1.19 -4.43 -22.69
CA ASP A 133 0.32 -4.80 -23.81
C ASP A 133 -1.15 -4.47 -23.52
N TYR A 134 -1.59 -4.54 -22.25
CA TYR A 134 -2.90 -4.03 -21.83
C TYR A 134 -3.00 -2.51 -21.91
N VAL A 135 -1.95 -1.75 -21.57
CA VAL A 135 -1.94 -0.29 -21.77
C VAL A 135 -2.13 0.06 -23.25
N LYS A 136 -1.45 -0.63 -24.17
CA LYS A 136 -1.63 -0.42 -25.61
C LYS A 136 -3.05 -0.73 -26.06
N LYS A 137 -3.62 -1.83 -25.58
CA LYS A 137 -4.97 -2.31 -25.96
C LYS A 137 -6.08 -1.38 -25.45
N TYR A 138 -5.95 -0.85 -24.23
CA TYR A 138 -7.02 -0.10 -23.54
C TYR A 138 -6.76 1.41 -23.38
N LYS A 139 -5.59 1.88 -23.82
CA LYS A 139 -5.06 3.26 -23.70
C LYS A 139 -4.64 3.62 -22.27
N ILE A 140 -3.64 4.51 -22.17
CA ILE A 140 -3.08 4.96 -20.90
C ILE A 140 -4.08 5.64 -19.97
N ASP A 141 -5.18 6.18 -20.51
CA ASP A 141 -6.21 6.80 -19.65
C ASP A 141 -7.01 5.78 -18.83
N ASN A 142 -7.12 4.53 -19.30
CA ASN A 142 -7.87 3.48 -18.62
C ASN A 142 -6.98 2.42 -17.97
N VAL A 143 -5.79 2.14 -18.51
CA VAL A 143 -4.86 1.16 -17.95
C VAL A 143 -3.49 1.78 -17.84
N ARG A 144 -2.86 1.65 -16.66
CA ARG A 144 -1.57 2.26 -16.34
C ARG A 144 -0.67 1.26 -15.64
N VAL A 145 0.64 1.41 -15.83
CA VAL A 145 1.65 0.53 -15.21
C VAL A 145 2.63 1.36 -14.39
N LEU A 146 2.72 1.07 -13.09
CA LEU A 146 3.72 1.64 -12.19
C LEU A 146 4.81 0.60 -11.93
N LEU A 147 6.04 0.90 -12.37
CA LEU A 147 7.19 0.03 -12.14
C LEU A 147 7.92 0.44 -10.86
N LEU A 148 8.06 -0.46 -9.89
CA LEU A 148 8.84 -0.20 -8.67
C LEU A 148 10.34 -0.54 -8.84
N GLY A 149 10.69 -1.29 -9.88
CA GLY A 149 12.06 -1.63 -10.26
C GLY A 149 12.77 -2.66 -9.37
N LYS A 150 12.25 -2.91 -8.15
CA LYS A 150 12.68 -4.01 -7.29
C LYS A 150 11.51 -4.46 -6.41
N ASN A 151 11.56 -5.70 -5.96
CA ASN A 151 10.56 -6.23 -5.05
C ASN A 151 10.68 -5.62 -3.65
N HIS A 152 9.62 -4.93 -3.25
CA HIS A 152 9.42 -4.35 -1.93
C HIS A 152 8.35 -5.07 -1.11
N GLY A 153 7.62 -6.00 -1.72
CA GLY A 153 6.50 -6.71 -1.16
C GLY A 153 5.17 -6.07 -1.53
N LYS A 154 4.12 -6.92 -1.56
CA LYS A 154 2.75 -6.55 -1.94
C LYS A 154 2.23 -5.29 -1.24
N GLY A 155 2.49 -5.12 0.06
CA GLY A 155 2.03 -3.94 0.81
C GLY A 155 2.57 -2.62 0.25
N GLU A 156 3.83 -2.58 -0.19
CA GLU A 156 4.41 -1.40 -0.80
C GLU A 156 3.85 -1.15 -2.20
N ALA A 157 3.66 -2.22 -2.99
CA ALA A 157 2.99 -2.13 -4.29
C ALA A 157 1.58 -1.53 -4.17
N ILE A 158 0.79 -2.03 -3.20
CA ILE A 158 -0.54 -1.48 -2.91
C ILE A 158 -0.43 -0.02 -2.51
N ARG A 159 0.42 0.31 -1.53
CA ARG A 159 0.59 1.69 -1.03
C ARG A 159 0.95 2.65 -2.16
N LYS A 160 1.88 2.27 -3.03
CA LYS A 160 2.31 3.06 -4.18
C LYS A 160 1.21 3.19 -5.24
N GLY A 161 0.46 2.13 -5.51
CA GLY A 161 -0.71 2.20 -6.40
C GLY A 161 -1.78 3.14 -5.87
N MET A 162 -2.10 3.04 -4.58
CA MET A 162 -3.10 3.92 -3.93
C MET A 162 -2.70 5.39 -4.00
N LEU A 163 -1.43 5.70 -3.67
CA LEU A 163 -0.93 7.08 -3.68
C LEU A 163 -0.91 7.73 -5.07
N HIS A 164 -0.86 6.94 -6.15
CA HIS A 164 -0.78 7.43 -7.53
C HIS A 164 -2.03 7.13 -8.37
N SER A 165 -3.19 7.03 -7.72
CA SER A 165 -4.49 6.77 -8.34
C SER A 165 -5.34 8.06 -8.44
N ARG A 166 -6.29 8.08 -9.38
CA ARG A 166 -7.15 9.23 -9.74
C ARG A 166 -8.65 9.04 -9.40
N GLY A 167 -8.98 7.92 -8.76
CA GLY A 167 -10.35 7.52 -8.47
C GLY A 167 -10.92 8.22 -7.23
N GLU A 168 -12.22 8.49 -7.24
CA GLU A 168 -12.96 8.82 -6.02
C GLU A 168 -13.00 7.61 -5.07
N LEU A 169 -13.20 6.42 -5.65
CA LEU A 169 -13.07 5.13 -4.97
C LEU A 169 -11.75 4.46 -5.37
N LEU A 170 -11.05 3.88 -4.40
CA LEU A 170 -9.83 3.11 -4.64
C LEU A 170 -10.03 1.69 -4.11
N LEU A 171 -9.79 0.71 -4.96
CA LEU A 171 -9.96 -0.70 -4.62
C LEU A 171 -8.72 -1.50 -5.01
N MET A 172 -8.24 -2.34 -4.10
CA MET A 172 -7.22 -3.33 -4.43
C MET A 172 -7.88 -4.59 -5.01
N LEU A 173 -7.34 -5.12 -6.10
CA LEU A 173 -7.67 -6.44 -6.62
C LEU A 173 -6.41 -7.30 -6.75
N ASP A 174 -6.54 -8.60 -6.50
CA ASP A 174 -5.43 -9.54 -6.69
C ASP A 174 -5.24 -9.85 -8.19
N ALA A 175 -3.98 -10.06 -8.60
CA ALA A 175 -3.61 -10.38 -9.98
C ALA A 175 -4.03 -11.80 -10.42
N ASP A 176 -4.56 -12.62 -9.51
CA ASP A 176 -5.02 -13.98 -9.75
C ASP A 176 -6.55 -14.10 -9.94
N GLY A 177 -7.29 -13.00 -9.83
CA GLY A 177 -8.75 -12.99 -9.96
C GLY A 177 -9.51 -13.59 -8.76
N ALA A 178 -8.88 -13.74 -7.59
CA ALA A 178 -9.53 -14.29 -6.40
C ALA A 178 -10.76 -13.47 -5.94
N THR A 179 -10.80 -12.17 -6.26
CA THR A 179 -11.91 -11.27 -5.94
C THR A 179 -12.86 -11.16 -7.13
N LYS A 180 -14.12 -11.60 -6.96
CA LYS A 180 -15.14 -11.50 -8.01
C LYS A 180 -15.65 -10.07 -8.13
N LEU A 181 -15.84 -9.61 -9.37
CA LEU A 181 -16.35 -8.25 -9.64
C LEU A 181 -17.78 -8.03 -9.15
N THR A 182 -18.58 -9.09 -8.99
CA THR A 182 -19.90 -9.00 -8.34
C THR A 182 -19.83 -8.53 -6.88
N ASP A 183 -18.69 -8.70 -6.21
CA ASP A 183 -18.51 -8.24 -4.83
C ASP A 183 -18.21 -6.73 -4.78
N LEU A 184 -17.73 -6.14 -5.88
CA LEU A 184 -17.56 -4.68 -6.01
C LEU A 184 -18.89 -3.95 -5.86
N GLU A 185 -19.94 -4.42 -6.54
CA GLU A 185 -21.27 -3.79 -6.50
C GLU A 185 -21.87 -3.80 -5.09
N LYS A 186 -21.67 -4.91 -4.36
CA LYS A 186 -22.11 -5.03 -2.97
C LYS A 186 -21.38 -4.04 -2.08
N LEU A 187 -20.05 -3.94 -2.23
CA LEU A 187 -19.22 -3.03 -1.45
C LEU A 187 -19.58 -1.57 -1.73
N GLU A 188 -19.72 -1.20 -3.00
CA GLU A 188 -20.10 0.14 -3.44
C GLU A 188 -21.46 0.56 -2.86
N SER A 189 -22.45 -0.32 -2.92
CA SER A 189 -23.78 -0.09 -2.34
C SER A 189 -23.71 0.20 -0.84
N GLN A 190 -22.88 -0.53 -0.10
CA GLN A 190 -22.67 -0.26 1.33
C GLN A 190 -21.97 1.08 1.55
N ILE A 191 -20.90 1.39 0.82
CA ILE A 191 -20.18 2.68 0.92
C ILE A 191 -21.15 3.85 0.67
N GLN A 192 -21.96 3.79 -0.39
CA GLN A 192 -22.93 4.84 -0.70
C GLN A 192 -23.99 4.99 0.39
N THR A 193 -24.43 3.88 0.99
CA THR A 193 -25.40 3.88 2.10
C THR A 193 -24.81 4.57 3.33
N PHE A 194 -23.57 4.27 3.68
CA PHE A 194 -22.86 4.92 4.78
C PHE A 194 -22.61 6.40 4.49
N ALA A 195 -22.17 6.76 3.29
CA ALA A 195 -21.93 8.14 2.90
C ALA A 195 -23.20 9.01 2.98
N LYS A 196 -24.35 8.47 2.52
CA LYS A 196 -25.66 9.15 2.67
C LYS A 196 -26.06 9.32 4.13
N SER A 197 -25.82 8.31 4.95
CA SER A 197 -26.15 8.34 6.38
C SER A 197 -25.29 9.37 7.13
N ALA A 198 -23.98 9.43 6.85
CA ALA A 198 -23.07 10.40 7.44
C ALA A 198 -23.47 11.85 7.09
N ARG A 199 -23.76 12.13 5.81
CA ARG A 199 -24.24 13.46 5.37
C ARG A 199 -25.55 13.87 6.06
N LYS A 200 -26.47 12.92 6.27
CA LYS A 200 -27.73 13.18 6.97
C LYS A 200 -27.49 13.54 8.45
N ALA A 201 -26.56 12.86 9.11
CA ALA A 201 -26.18 13.16 10.49
C ALA A 201 -25.61 14.59 10.61
N ASP A 202 -24.66 14.95 9.75
CA ASP A 202 -24.04 16.29 9.76
C ASP A 202 -25.09 17.39 9.53
N SER A 203 -26.00 17.22 8.57
CA SER A 203 -27.07 18.18 8.29
C SER A 203 -28.10 18.35 9.43
N SER A 204 -28.21 17.37 10.33
CA SER A 204 -29.14 17.42 11.47
C SER A 204 -28.55 18.10 12.70
N THR A 205 -27.22 18.27 12.76
CA THR A 205 -26.52 18.91 13.89
C THR A 205 -26.43 20.42 13.74
N ASP A 206 -26.62 20.94 12.52
CA ASP A 206 -26.52 22.38 12.19
C ASP A 206 -27.82 23.19 12.44
N PHE A 207 -28.91 22.54 12.88
CA PHE A 207 -30.18 23.20 13.20
C PHE A 207 -30.43 23.41 14.71
N SER A 208 -29.39 23.25 15.55
CA SER A 208 -29.48 23.36 17.00
C SER A 208 -28.42 24.31 17.60
N VAL A 209 -28.34 25.54 17.09
CA VAL A 209 -27.68 26.69 17.76
C VAL A 209 -28.61 27.90 17.73
#